data_AF-A0A7Y8L8P2-F1
#
_entry.id   AF-A0A7Y8L8P2-F1
#
_cell.length_a   1.000
_cell.length_b   1.000
_cell.length_c   1.000
_cell.angle_alpha   90.00
_cell.angle_beta   90.00
_cell.angle_gamma   90.00
#
_symmetry.space_group_name_H-M   'P 1'
#
loop_
_entity.id
_entity.type
_entity.pdbx_description
1 polymer ?
#
loop_
_entity_poly.entity_id
_entity_poly.type
_entity_poly.pdbx_seq_one_letter_code
_entity_poly.pdbx_strand_id
1 'polypeptide(L)'
;MEVYPFHHRNLLFNLVTHLDLTFKEIREILDYLLEAKAFPEGKNDPLECGHLYDIRLGRVHYVVDVLGYEIVVYQRSENPEP
;
A
#
# COMPACT_ATOMS: atom_id res chain seq x y z
N MET A 1 7.37 -13.36 2.77
CA MET A 1 7.11 -11.98 2.35
C MET A 1 8.45 -11.31 2.19
N GLU A 2 8.67 -10.67 1.06
CA GLU A 2 9.92 -9.95 0.78
C GLU A 2 9.64 -8.44 0.87
N VAL A 3 10.66 -7.68 1.27
CA VAL A 3 10.57 -6.22 1.39
C VAL A 3 11.20 -5.59 0.16
N TYR A 4 10.40 -4.84 -0.59
CA TYR A 4 10.81 -4.15 -1.79
C TYR A 4 10.81 -2.64 -1.52
N PRO A 5 11.99 -2.00 -1.41
CA PRO A 5 12.06 -0.56 -1.25
C PRO A 5 11.59 0.14 -2.54
N PHE A 6 10.65 1.06 -2.40
CA PHE A 6 10.00 1.76 -3.50
C PHE A 6 10.02 3.27 -3.28
N HIS A 7 10.58 4.01 -4.24
CA HIS A 7 10.63 5.46 -4.15
C HIS A 7 9.49 6.10 -4.96
N HIS A 8 8.64 6.90 -4.30
CA HIS A 8 7.49 7.55 -4.93
C HIS A 8 7.24 8.93 -4.33
N ARG A 9 7.02 9.95 -5.17
CA ARG A 9 6.75 11.36 -4.77
C ARG A 9 7.71 11.90 -3.68
N ASN A 10 9.01 11.60 -3.81
CA ASN A 10 10.07 12.01 -2.87
C ASN A 10 9.98 11.39 -1.47
N LEU A 11 9.25 10.28 -1.36
CA LEU A 11 9.15 9.44 -0.17
C LEU A 11 9.66 8.03 -0.50
N LEU A 12 10.33 7.41 0.48
CA LEU A 12 10.76 6.03 0.40
C LEU A 12 9.78 5.16 1.17
N PHE A 13 9.20 4.19 0.47
CA PHE A 13 8.25 3.24 0.98
C PHE A 13 8.85 1.84 1.01
N ASN A 14 8.49 1.03 1.99
CA ASN A 14 8.87 -0.38 2.05
C ASN A 14 7.66 -1.23 1.72
N LEU A 15 7.59 -1.77 0.51
CA LEU A 15 6.49 -2.64 0.11
C LEU A 15 6.77 -4.08 0.56
N VAL A 16 5.95 -4.61 1.44
CA VAL A 16 6.04 -5.98 1.94
C VAL A 16 4.94 -6.80 1.31
N THR A 17 5.31 -7.69 0.39
CA THR A 17 4.34 -8.54 -0.29
C THR A 17 4.97 -9.87 -0.68
N HIS A 18 4.13 -10.88 -0.90
CA HIS A 18 4.52 -12.12 -1.57
C HIS A 18 3.73 -12.32 -2.87
N LEU A 19 2.88 -11.35 -3.22
CA LEU A 19 2.06 -11.36 -4.42
C LEU A 19 2.85 -10.72 -5.57
N ASP A 20 2.67 -11.26 -6.77
CA ASP A 20 3.21 -10.67 -8.00
C ASP A 20 2.34 -9.46 -8.37
N LEU A 21 2.72 -8.30 -7.83
CA LEU A 21 2.09 -7.02 -8.11
C LEU A 21 2.89 -6.28 -9.16
N THR A 22 2.21 -5.74 -10.16
CA THR A 22 2.87 -4.91 -11.15
C THR A 22 3.21 -3.54 -10.57
N PHE A 23 4.27 -2.91 -11.11
CA PHE A 23 4.64 -1.53 -10.78
C PHE A 23 3.49 -0.53 -10.94
N LYS A 24 2.56 -0.80 -11.87
CA LYS A 24 1.38 0.04 -12.07
C LYS A 24 0.44 -0.05 -10.87
N GLU A 25 0.09 -1.26 -10.45
CA GLU A 25 -0.80 -1.49 -9.30
C GLU A 25 -0.21 -0.88 -8.02
N ILE A 26 1.09 -1.06 -7.78
CA ILE A 26 1.77 -0.47 -6.62
C ILE A 26 1.68 1.06 -6.64
N ARG A 27 1.88 1.69 -7.79
CA ARG A 27 1.77 3.15 -7.92
C ARG A 27 0.34 3.64 -7.65
N GLU A 28 -0.66 2.95 -8.18
CA GLU A 28 -2.07 3.32 -7.94
C GLU A 28 -2.45 3.15 -6.46
N ILE A 29 -1.97 2.09 -5.79
CA ILE A 29 -2.14 1.90 -4.35
C ILE A 29 -1.48 3.05 -3.56
N LEU A 30 -0.22 3.37 -3.87
CA LEU A 30 0.50 4.45 -3.19
C LEU A 30 -0.15 5.81 -3.41
N ASP A 31 -0.61 6.10 -4.63
CA ASP A 31 -1.28 7.36 -4.94
C ASP A 31 -2.59 7.48 -4.15
N TYR A 32 -3.40 6.41 -4.13
CA TYR A 32 -4.62 6.36 -3.32
C TYR A 32 -4.34 6.59 -1.82
N LEU A 33 -3.32 5.93 -1.26
CA LEU A 33 -2.94 6.09 0.14
C LEU A 33 -2.42 7.50 0.44
N LEU A 34 -1.70 8.12 -0.50
CA LEU A 34 -1.24 9.51 -0.39
C LEU A 34 -2.42 10.50 -0.41
N GLU A 35 -3.38 10.29 -1.31
CA GLU A 35 -4.61 11.09 -1.37
C GLU A 35 -5.46 10.92 -0.10
N ALA A 36 -5.52 9.70 0.43
CA ALA A 36 -6.20 9.38 1.68
C ALA A 36 -5.46 9.87 2.94
N LYS A 37 -4.27 10.48 2.78
CA LYS A 37 -3.38 10.87 3.90
C LYS A 37 -3.12 9.72 4.88
N ALA A 38 -2.95 8.50 4.35
CA ALA A 38 -2.70 7.30 5.13
C ALA A 38 -1.30 7.25 5.75
N PHE A 39 -0.41 8.16 5.33
CA PHE A 39 0.96 8.25 5.81
C PHE A 39 1.12 9.43 6.77
N PRO A 40 1.84 9.27 7.88
CA PRO A 40 2.12 10.38 8.79
C PRO A 40 2.90 11.50 8.09
N GLU A 41 2.36 12.71 8.14
CA GLU A 41 3.06 13.94 7.72
C GLU A 41 4.03 14.37 8.84
N GLY A 42 4.98 13.51 9.25
CA GLY A 42 5.82 13.81 10.40
C GLY A 42 6.66 12.65 10.90
N LYS A 43 7.65 12.98 11.74
CA LYS A 43 8.65 12.06 12.32
C LYS A 43 7.96 10.83 12.92
N ASN A 44 8.21 9.65 12.33
CA ASN A 44 7.85 8.31 12.81
C ASN A 44 7.66 8.27 14.33
N ASP A 45 6.40 8.32 14.77
CA ASP A 45 6.08 7.85 16.10
C ASP A 45 6.06 6.32 16.01
N PRO A 46 6.95 5.59 16.71
CA PRO A 46 7.06 4.13 16.62
C PRO A 46 5.82 3.40 17.19
N LEU A 47 4.79 4.15 17.58
CA LEU A 47 3.53 3.70 18.15
C LEU A 47 2.35 3.83 17.16
N GLU A 48 2.57 4.26 15.92
CA GLU A 48 1.49 4.25 14.93
C GLU A 48 1.06 2.80 14.66
N CYS A 49 -0.12 2.45 15.18
CA CYS A 49 -0.78 1.20 14.88
C CYS A 49 -0.99 1.11 13.36
N GLY A 50 -0.65 -0.05 12.79
CA GLY A 50 -0.93 -0.32 11.38
C GLY A 50 -2.39 -0.05 11.04
N HIS A 51 -2.60 0.68 9.95
CA HIS A 51 -3.91 0.99 9.44
C HIS A 51 -4.21 0.11 8.23
N LEU A 52 -5.24 -0.72 8.35
CA LEU A 52 -5.69 -1.58 7.28
C LEU A 52 -6.65 -0.83 6.35
N TYR A 53 -6.30 -0.78 5.06
CA TYR A 53 -7.06 -0.14 4.00
C TYR A 53 -7.58 -1.18 2.99
N ASP A 54 -8.87 -1.06 2.68
CA ASP A 54 -9.58 -1.78 1.61
C ASP A 54 -9.56 -0.89 0.37
N ILE A 55 -8.62 -1.14 -0.55
CA ILE A 55 -8.43 -0.32 -1.74
C ILE A 55 -9.03 -1.03 -2.95
N ARG A 56 -10.00 -0.38 -3.60
CA ARG A 56 -10.61 -0.88 -4.85
C ARG A 56 -10.16 -0.03 -6.02
N LEU A 57 -9.30 -0.61 -6.86
CA LEU A 57 -8.82 0.02 -8.09
C LEU A 57 -9.47 -0.69 -9.29
N GLY A 58 -10.55 -0.09 -9.80
CA GLY A 58 -11.33 -0.68 -10.87
C GLY A 58 -11.95 -2.03 -10.48
N ARG A 59 -11.52 -3.11 -11.12
CA ARG A 59 -11.97 -4.49 -10.87
C ARG A 59 -11.12 -5.24 -9.86
N VAL A 60 -10.02 -4.66 -9.40
CA VAL A 60 -9.11 -5.31 -8.46
C VAL A 60 -9.28 -4.71 -7.08
N HIS A 61 -9.40 -5.58 -6.10
CA HIS A 61 -9.51 -5.28 -4.70
C HIS A 61 -8.22 -5.67 -3.98
N TYR A 62 -7.65 -4.75 -3.21
CA TYR A 62 -6.45 -4.92 -2.43
C TYR A 62 -6.74 -4.68 -0.95
N VAL A 63 -6.24 -5.59 -0.12
CA VAL A 63 -6.18 -5.40 1.32
C VAL A 63 -4.74 -5.07 1.65
N VAL A 64 -4.51 -3.82 2.05
CA VAL A 64 -3.18 -3.32 2.39
C VAL A 64 -3.16 -2.81 3.81
N ASP A 65 -2.03 -2.95 4.49
CA ASP A 65 -1.82 -2.45 5.83
C ASP A 65 -0.63 -1.50 5.82
N VAL A 66 -0.83 -0.32 6.38
CA VAL A 66 0.13 0.77 6.34
C VAL A 66 0.65 1.00 7.76
N LEU A 67 1.94 0.72 7.95
CA LEU A 67 2.68 1.01 9.19
C LEU A 67 3.71 2.09 8.91
N GLY A 68 3.34 3.35 9.12
CA GLY A 68 4.20 4.48 8.77
C GLY A 68 4.49 4.47 7.26
N TYR A 69 5.74 4.21 6.86
CA TYR A 69 6.15 4.08 5.44
C TYR A 69 6.26 2.64 4.93
N GLU A 70 5.87 1.66 5.74
CA GLU A 70 5.82 0.26 5.35
C GLU A 70 4.41 -0.09 4.88
N ILE A 71 4.28 -0.67 3.69
CA ILE A 71 3.00 -1.07 3.10
C ILE A 71 3.02 -2.58 2.93
N VAL A 72 2.20 -3.27 3.69
CA VAL A 72 2.03 -4.72 3.62
C VAL A 72 0.80 -5.03 2.76
N VAL A 73 0.98 -5.74 1.64
CA VAL A 73 -0.16 -6.18 0.83
C VAL A 73 -0.52 -7.61 1.21
N TYR A 74 -1.65 -7.77 1.91
CA TYR A 74 -2.13 -9.06 2.39
C TYR A 74 -2.88 -9.84 1.32
N GLN A 75 -3.74 -9.16 0.57
CA GLN A 75 -4.61 -9.82 -0.39
C GLN A 75 -4.78 -8.98 -1.65
N ARG A 76 -4.83 -9.67 -2.78
CA ARG A 76 -5.23 -9.13 -4.08
C ARG A 76 -6.30 -10.06 -4.66
N SER A 77 -7.47 -9.52 -4.92
CA SER A 77 -8.56 -10.23 -5.57
C SER A 77 -9.05 -9.42 -6.75
N GLU A 78 -8.95 -9.98 -7.95
CA GLU A 78 -9.65 -9.44 -9.11
C GLU A 78 -11.08 -9.97 -9.07
N ASN A 79 -12.06 -9.08 -9.02
CA ASN A 79 -13.46 -9.46 -9.06
C ASN A 79 -13.94 -9.30 -10.51
N PRO A 80 -13.93 -10.36 -11.34
CA PRO A 80 -14.65 -10.33 -12.59
C PRO A 80 -16.13 -10.14 -12.26
N GLU A 81 -16.76 -9.13 -12.88
CA GLU A 81 -18.21 -8.97 -12.81
C GLU A 81 -18.90 -10.30 -13.24
N PRO A 82 -20.01 -10.67 -12.58
CA PRO A 82 -20.73 -11.93 -12.87
C PRO A 82 -21.35 -11.98 -14.27
#